data_AF-A0A951MBU3-F1
#
_entry.id   AF-A0A951MBU3-F1
#
_cell.length_a   1.000
_cell.length_b   1.000
_cell.length_c   1.000
_cell.angle_alpha   90.00
_cell.angle_beta   90.00
_cell.angle_gamma   90.00
#
_symmetry.space_group_name_H-M   'P 1'
#
loop_
_entity.id
_entity.type
_entity.pdbx_description
1 polymer ?
#
loop_
_entity_poly.entity_id
_entity_poly.type
_entity_poly.pdbx_seq_one_letter_code
_entity_poly.pdbx_strand_id
1 'polypeptide(L)'
;MKFIKTTFLLFLAITFCSALAPVYGQKIENYSGLEGFTTTSNIEILDDFSQTEGLIKIGDAFSKARGATAFSAINNLNRRAKRKLLEEATVRGASHVFITKGFPDDGIGLTTIFIGRLFTYQAIFYKSEDKVLSENQVKNILSGHRFVNTQNMSTNRNAFNANHIRIGSGKLFTIDENAELSTRKGKIYLTTKSPKPIGIIKADEFEIIGINENHILLSQELVPDKKYRAFLMKKDAK
;
A
#
# COMPACT_ATOMS: atom_id res chain seq x y z
N MET A 1 5.44 21.02 57.05
CA MET A 1 4.78 20.77 55.75
C MET A 1 5.59 21.36 54.59
N LYS A 2 6.59 20.64 54.07
CA LYS A 2 7.44 21.10 52.94
C LYS A 2 7.52 20.08 51.78
N PHE A 3 6.65 19.07 51.77
CA PHE A 3 6.72 17.95 50.83
C PHE A 3 5.76 18.02 49.63
N ILE A 4 4.87 19.03 49.57
CA ILE A 4 3.79 19.06 48.56
C ILE A 4 4.19 19.84 47.29
N LYS A 5 5.21 20.72 47.34
CA LYS A 5 5.56 21.58 46.20
C LYS A 5 6.43 20.91 45.14
N THR A 6 7.22 19.88 45.50
CA THR A 6 8.14 19.21 44.57
C THR A 6 7.45 18.15 43.71
N THR A 7 6.41 17.51 44.21
CA THR A 7 5.68 16.44 43.49
C THR A 7 4.78 17.00 42.38
N PHE A 8 4.24 18.21 42.56
CA PHE A 8 3.37 18.86 41.58
C PHE A 8 4.14 19.33 40.33
N LEU A 9 5.39 19.80 40.52
CA LEU A 9 6.28 20.21 39.44
C LEU A 9 6.78 19.02 38.59
N LEU A 10 6.98 17.86 39.22
CA LEU A 10 7.37 16.63 38.51
C LEU A 10 6.21 16.08 37.66
N PHE A 11 4.97 16.19 38.13
CA PHE A 11 3.78 15.75 37.39
C PHE A 11 3.48 16.64 36.17
N LEU A 12 3.77 17.95 36.28
CA LEU A 12 3.66 18.91 35.18
C LEU A 12 4.74 18.70 34.11
N ALA A 13 5.97 18.34 34.51
CA ALA A 13 7.06 18.04 33.59
C ALA A 13 6.80 16.74 32.78
N ILE A 14 6.18 15.73 33.38
CA ILE A 14 5.85 14.47 32.70
C ILE A 14 4.68 14.66 31.72
N THR A 15 3.73 15.56 32.01
CA THR A 15 2.64 15.91 31.08
C THR A 15 3.08 16.83 29.94
N PHE A 16 4.08 17.68 30.13
CA PHE A 16 4.64 18.49 29.04
C PHE A 16 5.60 17.72 28.11
N CYS A 17 6.38 16.76 28.63
CA CYS A 17 7.28 15.95 27.78
C CYS A 17 6.55 14.88 26.96
N SER A 18 5.32 14.50 27.31
CA SER A 18 4.52 13.55 26.51
C SER A 18 3.68 14.22 25.41
N ALA A 19 3.58 15.55 25.41
CA ALA A 19 2.84 16.31 24.40
C ALA A 19 3.67 16.71 23.16
N LEU A 20 4.99 16.46 23.16
CA LEU A 20 5.91 16.91 22.10
C LEU A 20 6.58 15.79 21.30
N ALA A 21 6.12 14.54 21.42
CA ALA A 21 6.52 13.48 20.50
C ALA A 21 5.39 13.16 19.52
N PRO A 22 5.27 13.87 18.39
CA PRO A 22 4.49 13.36 17.29
C PRO A 22 5.25 12.17 16.70
N VAL A 23 5.00 10.95 17.19
CA VAL A 23 5.31 9.73 16.42
C VAL A 23 4.25 9.59 15.32
N TYR A 24 4.15 10.60 14.45
CA TYR A 24 3.46 10.51 13.17
C TYR A 24 4.34 9.69 12.23
N GLY A 25 4.39 8.37 12.43
CA GLY A 25 4.81 7.48 11.36
C GLY A 25 3.89 7.71 10.16
N GLN A 26 4.40 8.35 9.11
CA GLN A 26 3.67 8.54 7.87
C GLN A 26 3.23 7.16 7.36
N LYS A 27 1.94 7.00 7.07
CA LYS A 27 1.43 5.77 6.46
C LYS A 27 2.09 5.59 5.10
N ILE A 28 2.27 4.35 4.65
CA ILE A 28 2.79 4.03 3.30
C ILE A 28 2.11 4.85 2.20
N GLU A 29 0.78 4.97 2.25
CA GLU A 29 0.00 5.75 1.27
C GLU A 29 0.38 7.22 1.16
N ASN A 30 1.05 7.78 2.17
CA ASN A 30 1.50 9.15 2.23
C ASN A 30 3.02 9.28 2.15
N TYR A 31 3.77 8.18 2.09
CA TYR A 31 5.23 8.20 2.17
C TYR A 31 5.81 8.77 0.86
N SER A 32 6.38 9.98 0.94
CA SER A 32 7.00 10.67 -0.19
C SER A 32 8.49 10.36 -0.28
N GLY A 33 9.08 10.56 -1.47
CA GLY A 33 10.53 10.38 -1.67
C GLY A 33 10.99 8.93 -1.88
N LEU A 34 10.09 8.05 -2.32
CA LEU A 34 10.44 6.75 -2.89
C LEU A 34 10.41 6.87 -4.41
N GLU A 35 11.55 6.65 -5.05
CA GLU A 35 11.64 6.52 -6.50
C GLU A 35 10.79 5.33 -6.95
N GLY A 36 10.06 5.46 -8.05
CA GLY A 36 9.19 4.42 -8.59
C GLY A 36 7.82 4.24 -7.90
N PHE A 37 7.58 4.93 -6.77
CA PHE A 37 6.32 4.87 -6.02
C PHE A 37 5.47 6.12 -6.20
N THR A 38 4.15 5.95 -6.24
CA THR A 38 3.17 7.04 -6.31
C THR A 38 2.19 6.89 -5.16
N THR A 39 2.01 7.95 -4.37
CA THR A 39 1.07 8.00 -3.24
C THR A 39 -0.37 8.07 -3.73
N THR A 40 -1.32 7.66 -2.89
CA THR A 40 -2.76 7.65 -3.25
C THR A 40 -3.26 9.01 -3.74
N SER A 41 -2.75 10.11 -3.18
CA SER A 41 -3.11 11.48 -3.55
C SER A 41 -2.55 11.94 -4.90
N ASN A 42 -1.48 11.30 -5.36
CA ASN A 42 -0.72 11.72 -6.54
C ASN A 42 -0.97 10.79 -7.74
N ILE A 43 -1.83 9.79 -7.59
CA ILE A 43 -2.26 8.95 -8.71
C ILE A 43 -3.08 9.80 -9.67
N GLU A 44 -2.63 9.84 -10.92
CA GLU A 44 -3.33 10.52 -11.99
C GLU A 44 -4.47 9.63 -12.51
N ILE A 45 -5.64 10.24 -12.71
CA ILE A 45 -6.79 9.55 -13.29
C ILE A 45 -6.86 10.00 -14.73
N LEU A 46 -6.76 9.04 -15.63
CA LEU A 46 -6.83 9.28 -17.07
C LEU A 46 -8.29 9.39 -17.49
N ASP A 47 -8.60 10.42 -18.25
CA ASP A 47 -9.94 10.70 -18.77
C ASP A 47 -10.19 10.00 -20.11
N ASP A 48 -9.13 9.78 -20.90
CA ASP A 48 -9.21 9.15 -22.22
C ASP A 48 -8.10 8.10 -22.42
N PHE A 49 -8.39 7.11 -23.28
CA PHE A 49 -7.46 6.07 -23.65
C PHE A 49 -6.23 6.62 -24.39
N SER A 50 -6.36 7.72 -25.12
CA SER A 50 -5.22 8.40 -25.77
C SER A 50 -4.14 8.82 -24.77
N GLN A 51 -4.51 9.13 -23.53
CA GLN A 51 -3.57 9.48 -22.45
C GLN A 51 -2.79 8.27 -21.89
N THR A 52 -3.07 7.06 -22.39
CA THR A 52 -2.31 5.85 -22.03
C THR A 52 -1.05 5.66 -22.87
N GLU A 53 -0.85 6.49 -23.91
CA GLU A 53 0.32 6.41 -24.78
C GLU A 53 1.62 6.62 -23.99
N GLY A 54 2.59 5.71 -24.19
CA GLY A 54 3.86 5.71 -23.44
C GLY A 54 3.76 5.19 -22.00
N LEU A 55 2.57 4.77 -21.53
CA LEU A 55 2.42 4.16 -20.21
C LEU A 55 2.49 2.63 -20.27
N ILE A 56 3.10 2.04 -19.25
CA ILE A 56 3.24 0.59 -19.09
C ILE A 56 2.04 0.04 -18.34
N LYS A 57 1.26 -0.84 -18.98
CA LYS A 57 0.13 -1.53 -18.33
C LYS A 57 0.63 -2.46 -17.21
N ILE A 58 0.17 -2.22 -15.98
CA ILE A 58 0.47 -3.03 -14.79
C ILE A 58 -0.54 -4.17 -14.65
N GLY A 59 -1.81 -3.90 -14.94
CA GLY A 59 -2.88 -4.87 -14.88
C GLY A 59 -4.26 -4.24 -14.73
N ASP A 60 -5.28 -5.09 -14.83
CA ASP A 60 -6.66 -4.67 -14.65
C ASP A 60 -7.02 -4.62 -13.15
N ALA A 61 -8.04 -3.83 -12.82
CA ALA A 61 -8.46 -3.61 -11.45
C ALA A 61 -9.99 -3.49 -11.35
N PHE A 62 -10.52 -3.92 -10.20
CA PHE A 62 -11.93 -3.80 -9.90
C PHE A 62 -12.12 -3.35 -8.45
N SER A 63 -12.93 -2.31 -8.25
CA SER A 63 -13.34 -1.85 -6.94
C SER A 63 -14.86 -1.85 -6.79
N LYS A 64 -15.35 -2.10 -5.56
CA LYS A 64 -16.76 -1.98 -5.22
C LYS A 64 -16.99 -1.43 -3.82
N ALA A 65 -18.11 -0.75 -3.65
CA ALA A 65 -18.60 -0.21 -2.40
C ALA A 65 -20.10 -0.49 -2.24
N ARG A 66 -20.48 -1.28 -1.23
CA ARG A 66 -21.90 -1.59 -0.91
C ARG A 66 -22.41 -0.81 0.31
N GLY A 67 -23.55 -0.16 0.18
CA GLY A 67 -24.26 0.50 1.26
C GLY A 67 -24.81 -0.52 2.25
N ALA A 68 -24.88 -0.15 3.53
CA ALA A 68 -25.53 -0.99 4.54
C ALA A 68 -27.04 -1.08 4.30
N THR A 69 -27.62 -0.05 3.67
CA THR A 69 -29.05 0.08 3.41
C THR A 69 -29.31 0.54 1.98
N ALA A 70 -30.54 0.37 1.50
CA ALA A 70 -30.99 0.89 0.21
C ALA A 70 -31.00 2.43 0.13
N PHE A 71 -30.92 3.13 1.27
CA PHE A 71 -30.87 4.59 1.35
C PHE A 71 -29.45 5.16 1.43
N SER A 72 -28.43 4.31 1.35
CA SER A 72 -27.04 4.77 1.36
C SER A 72 -26.79 5.72 0.19
N ALA A 73 -26.28 6.93 0.48
CA ALA A 73 -26.05 7.93 -0.55
C ALA A 73 -25.06 7.44 -1.61
N ILE A 74 -25.46 7.48 -2.88
CA ILE A 74 -24.67 6.94 -4.00
C ILE A 74 -23.32 7.67 -4.13
N ASN A 75 -23.29 8.97 -3.84
CA ASN A 75 -22.06 9.77 -3.82
C ASN A 75 -21.03 9.27 -2.79
N ASN A 76 -21.49 8.78 -1.64
CA ASN A 76 -20.60 8.19 -0.63
C ASN A 76 -20.06 6.83 -1.09
N LEU A 77 -20.89 6.04 -1.76
CA LEU A 77 -20.48 4.75 -2.33
C LEU A 77 -19.46 4.94 -3.45
N ASN A 78 -19.71 5.88 -4.37
CA ASN A 78 -18.78 6.31 -5.41
C ASN A 78 -17.43 6.71 -4.79
N ARG A 79 -17.42 7.69 -3.86
CA ARG A 79 -16.18 8.16 -3.21
C ARG A 79 -15.41 7.02 -2.56
N ARG A 80 -16.10 6.10 -1.89
CA ARG A 80 -15.46 4.94 -1.24
C ARG A 80 -14.91 3.94 -2.26
N ALA A 81 -15.65 3.65 -3.33
CA ALA A 81 -15.18 2.76 -4.40
C ALA A 81 -13.94 3.36 -5.09
N LYS A 82 -13.96 4.66 -5.39
CA LYS A 82 -12.84 5.41 -5.95
C LYS A 82 -11.62 5.37 -5.02
N ARG A 83 -11.79 5.68 -3.73
CA ARG A 83 -10.71 5.62 -2.75
C ARG A 83 -10.06 4.23 -2.70
N LYS A 84 -10.84 3.15 -2.63
CA LYS A 84 -10.32 1.78 -2.64
C LYS A 84 -9.55 1.44 -3.91
N LEU A 85 -10.00 1.95 -5.05
CA LEU A 85 -9.32 1.76 -6.33
C LEU A 85 -7.93 2.42 -6.31
N LEU A 86 -7.85 3.66 -5.82
CA LEU A 86 -6.59 4.41 -5.71
C LEU A 86 -5.65 3.80 -4.65
N GLU A 87 -6.18 3.32 -3.53
CA GLU A 87 -5.41 2.59 -2.52
C GLU A 87 -4.81 1.30 -3.11
N GLU A 88 -5.56 0.56 -3.94
CA GLU A 88 -5.05 -0.64 -4.63
C GLU A 88 -3.98 -0.28 -5.68
N ALA A 89 -4.21 0.75 -6.47
CA ALA A 89 -3.25 1.27 -7.44
C ALA A 89 -1.92 1.63 -6.76
N THR A 90 -1.98 2.30 -5.60
CA THR A 90 -0.81 2.63 -4.77
C THR A 90 -0.05 1.38 -4.34
N VAL A 91 -0.77 0.38 -3.80
CA VAL A 91 -0.16 -0.88 -3.35
C VAL A 91 0.44 -1.70 -4.51
N ARG A 92 -0.07 -1.54 -5.72
CA ARG A 92 0.44 -2.20 -6.93
C ARG A 92 1.49 -1.38 -7.67
N GLY A 93 1.91 -0.23 -7.14
CA GLY A 93 2.95 0.61 -7.74
C GLY A 93 2.51 1.37 -9.00
N ALA A 94 1.22 1.62 -9.18
CA ALA A 94 0.69 2.40 -10.29
C ALA A 94 0.89 3.89 -10.09
N SER A 95 1.18 4.61 -11.17
CA SER A 95 1.15 6.08 -11.19
C SER A 95 -0.13 6.63 -11.81
N HIS A 96 -0.76 5.87 -12.73
CA HIS A 96 -1.96 6.30 -13.43
C HIS A 96 -3.05 5.23 -13.37
N VAL A 97 -4.31 5.68 -13.41
CA VAL A 97 -5.51 4.84 -13.41
C VAL A 97 -6.44 5.29 -14.53
N PHE A 98 -6.71 4.40 -15.48
CA PHE A 98 -7.75 4.62 -16.48
C PHE A 98 -9.03 3.92 -16.04
N ILE A 99 -10.07 4.68 -15.74
CA ILE A 99 -11.37 4.13 -15.34
C ILE A 99 -12.17 3.79 -16.60
N THR A 100 -12.26 2.50 -16.92
CA THR A 100 -12.99 2.04 -18.12
C THR A 100 -14.50 2.09 -17.93
N LYS A 101 -14.98 1.76 -16.73
CA LYS A 101 -16.41 1.81 -16.39
C LYS A 101 -16.59 2.18 -14.92
N GLY A 102 -17.55 3.06 -14.66
CA GLY A 102 -18.07 3.34 -13.33
C GLY A 102 -19.59 3.41 -13.38
N PHE A 103 -20.28 2.54 -12.67
CA PHE A 103 -21.74 2.54 -12.66
C PHE A 103 -22.31 2.31 -11.25
N PRO A 104 -23.37 3.04 -10.90
CA PRO A 104 -24.21 2.68 -9.77
C PRO A 104 -25.00 1.42 -10.13
N ASP A 105 -25.14 0.52 -9.16
CA ASP A 105 -26.08 -0.60 -9.21
C ASP A 105 -27.05 -0.39 -8.05
N ASP A 106 -28.22 0.13 -8.40
CA ASP A 106 -29.25 0.54 -7.45
C ASP A 106 -30.11 -0.64 -6.96
N GLY A 107 -29.77 -1.88 -7.29
CA GLY A 107 -30.51 -3.05 -6.81
C GLY A 107 -32.00 -3.01 -7.20
N ILE A 108 -32.32 -2.40 -8.35
CA ILE A 108 -33.69 -2.23 -8.85
C ILE A 108 -34.13 -3.54 -9.52
N GLY A 109 -34.43 -4.53 -8.69
CA GLY A 109 -35.15 -5.74 -9.02
C GLY A 109 -36.06 -6.10 -7.85
N LEU A 110 -37.27 -6.62 -8.11
CA LEU A 110 -38.24 -6.97 -7.06
C LEU A 110 -37.70 -7.95 -5.99
N THR A 111 -36.60 -8.65 -6.28
CA THR A 111 -35.93 -9.60 -5.38
C THR A 111 -34.83 -8.97 -4.52
N THR A 112 -34.49 -7.69 -4.71
CA THR A 112 -33.30 -7.05 -4.13
C THR A 112 -33.58 -5.83 -3.25
N ILE A 113 -34.83 -5.62 -2.81
CA ILE A 113 -35.27 -4.52 -1.93
C ILE A 113 -34.45 -4.47 -0.61
N PHE A 114 -33.85 -5.59 -0.19
CA PHE A 114 -32.98 -5.67 0.99
C PHE A 114 -31.46 -5.63 0.68
N ILE A 115 -31.07 -5.56 -0.59
CA ILE A 115 -29.66 -5.47 -1.00
C ILE A 115 -29.31 -3.99 -1.10
N GLY A 116 -28.49 -3.49 -0.17
CA GLY A 116 -28.06 -2.10 -0.17
C GLY A 116 -27.37 -1.68 -1.48
N ARG A 117 -27.52 -0.40 -1.85
CA ARG A 117 -26.98 0.16 -3.10
C ARG A 117 -25.50 -0.16 -3.29
N LEU A 118 -25.08 -0.32 -4.53
CA LEU A 118 -23.71 -0.67 -4.89
C LEU A 118 -23.15 0.37 -5.86
N PHE A 119 -21.86 0.65 -5.75
CA PHE A 119 -21.12 1.35 -6.79
C PHE A 119 -19.90 0.52 -7.16
N THR A 120 -19.63 0.37 -8.45
CA THR A 120 -18.51 -0.41 -8.95
C THR A 120 -17.64 0.39 -9.93
N TYR A 121 -16.35 0.09 -9.93
CA TYR A 121 -15.37 0.58 -10.89
C TYR A 121 -14.64 -0.59 -11.53
N GLN A 122 -14.48 -0.51 -12.84
CA GLN A 122 -13.50 -1.26 -13.62
C GLN A 122 -12.45 -0.26 -14.09
N ALA A 123 -11.18 -0.64 -13.96
CA ALA A 123 -10.08 0.23 -14.34
C ALA A 123 -8.86 -0.58 -14.79
N ILE A 124 -7.92 0.12 -15.42
CA ILE A 124 -6.62 -0.40 -15.79
C ILE A 124 -5.56 0.46 -15.10
N PHE A 125 -4.60 -0.20 -14.47
CA PHE A 125 -3.48 0.45 -13.80
C PHE A 125 -2.28 0.55 -14.72
N TYR A 126 -1.65 1.71 -14.70
CA TYR A 126 -0.53 2.06 -15.55
C TYR A 126 0.63 2.62 -14.72
N LYS A 127 1.83 2.41 -15.23
CA LYS A 127 3.08 3.00 -14.73
C LYS A 127 3.70 3.87 -15.80
N SER A 128 4.14 5.05 -15.43
CA SER A 128 4.96 5.90 -16.29
C SER A 128 6.39 5.40 -16.32
N GLU A 129 7.08 5.60 -17.44
CA GLU A 129 8.44 5.09 -17.65
C GLU A 129 9.44 5.65 -16.65
N ASP A 130 9.29 6.90 -16.22
CA ASP A 130 10.11 7.56 -15.19
C ASP A 130 10.01 6.90 -13.80
N LYS A 131 8.97 6.08 -13.58
CA LYS A 131 8.76 5.33 -12.33
C LYS A 131 9.21 3.87 -12.44
N VAL A 132 9.74 3.45 -13.59
CA VAL A 132 10.31 2.11 -13.73
C VAL A 132 11.67 2.07 -13.06
N LEU A 133 11.84 1.12 -12.15
CA LEU A 133 13.10 0.94 -11.43
C LEU A 133 14.05 0.10 -12.28
N SER A 134 15.35 0.41 -12.24
CA SER A 134 16.38 -0.44 -12.85
C SER A 134 16.95 -1.45 -11.85
N GLU A 135 17.32 -2.63 -12.34
CA GLU A 135 17.89 -3.69 -11.50
C GLU A 135 19.19 -3.25 -10.82
N ASN A 136 20.00 -2.43 -11.50
CA ASN A 136 21.24 -1.89 -10.97
C ASN A 136 20.99 -0.94 -9.78
N GLN A 137 19.98 -0.07 -9.86
CA GLN A 137 19.60 0.79 -8.73
C GLN A 137 19.22 -0.04 -7.51
N VAL A 138 18.41 -1.08 -7.71
CA VAL A 138 17.97 -1.96 -6.62
C VAL A 138 19.17 -2.72 -6.01
N LYS A 139 20.04 -3.29 -6.84
CA LYS A 139 21.25 -4.00 -6.37
C LYS A 139 22.15 -3.10 -5.52
N ASN A 140 22.37 -1.87 -5.96
CA ASN A 140 23.20 -0.91 -5.23
C ASN A 140 22.63 -0.59 -3.83
N ILE A 141 21.32 -0.49 -3.70
CA ILE A 141 20.66 -0.24 -2.41
C ILE A 141 20.73 -1.46 -1.49
N LEU A 142 20.56 -2.67 -2.04
CA LEU A 142 20.60 -3.92 -1.27
C LEU A 142 22.02 -4.35 -0.86
N SER A 143 23.03 -4.02 -1.67
CA SER A 143 24.42 -4.46 -1.45
C SER A 143 24.95 -4.05 -0.08
N GLY A 144 25.36 -5.03 0.74
CA GLY A 144 25.91 -4.79 2.08
C GLY A 144 24.91 -4.30 3.12
N HIS A 145 23.60 -4.27 2.81
CA HIS A 145 22.58 -3.74 3.69
C HIS A 145 21.48 -4.75 3.98
N ARG A 146 20.99 -4.70 5.21
CA ARG A 146 19.80 -5.45 5.62
C ARG A 146 18.63 -4.50 5.73
N PHE A 147 17.46 -4.93 5.29
CA PHE A 147 16.22 -4.20 5.42
C PHE A 147 15.25 -4.96 6.33
N VAL A 148 14.61 -4.24 7.25
CA VAL A 148 13.63 -4.76 8.21
C VAL A 148 12.27 -4.15 7.91
N ASN A 149 11.23 -4.98 7.89
CA ASN A 149 9.88 -4.47 7.70
C ASN A 149 9.48 -3.54 8.85
N THR A 150 8.86 -2.41 8.55
CA THR A 150 8.40 -1.42 9.54
C THR A 150 6.91 -1.13 9.45
N GLN A 151 6.33 -1.24 8.25
CA GLN A 151 4.90 -1.01 8.03
C GLN A 151 4.36 -1.93 6.94
N ASN A 152 3.10 -2.32 7.10
CA ASN A 152 2.33 -2.99 6.05
C ASN A 152 1.12 -2.13 5.68
N MET A 153 0.78 -2.14 4.40
CA MET A 153 -0.51 -1.67 3.88
C MET A 153 -1.14 -2.82 3.13
N SER A 154 -2.38 -3.20 3.45
CA SER A 154 -3.09 -4.28 2.76
C SER A 154 -4.41 -3.79 2.22
N THR A 155 -4.67 -4.07 0.95
CA THR A 155 -5.94 -3.80 0.30
C THR A 155 -6.72 -5.08 0.13
N ASN A 156 -8.04 -4.97 0.19
CA ASN A 156 -8.95 -6.09 -0.02
C ASN A 156 -10.21 -5.55 -0.68
N ARG A 157 -10.58 -6.15 -1.82
CA ARG A 157 -11.78 -5.79 -2.58
C ARG A 157 -13.06 -5.81 -1.73
N ASN A 158 -13.12 -6.61 -0.67
CA ASN A 158 -14.28 -6.72 0.22
C ASN A 158 -14.16 -5.87 1.50
N ALA A 159 -12.99 -5.29 1.82
CA ALA A 159 -12.83 -4.41 2.96
C ALA A 159 -13.38 -3.00 2.66
N PHE A 160 -13.65 -2.23 3.72
CA PHE A 160 -14.09 -0.84 3.60
C PHE A 160 -12.95 0.10 3.19
N ASN A 161 -11.73 -0.17 3.65
CA ASN A 161 -10.54 0.64 3.49
C ASN A 161 -9.29 -0.25 3.49
N ALA A 162 -8.17 0.29 3.02
CA ALA A 162 -6.85 -0.28 3.26
C ALA A 162 -6.58 -0.41 4.76
N ASN A 163 -5.98 -1.54 5.15
CA ASN A 163 -5.52 -1.79 6.51
C ASN A 163 -4.04 -1.41 6.61
N HIS A 164 -3.68 -0.65 7.64
CA HIS A 164 -2.30 -0.23 7.89
C HIS A 164 -1.84 -0.79 9.23
N ILE A 165 -0.72 -1.50 9.22
CA ILE A 165 -0.13 -2.10 10.42
C ILE A 165 1.28 -1.56 10.54
N ARG A 166 1.59 -0.83 11.61
CA ARG A 166 2.97 -0.55 12.00
C ARG A 166 3.49 -1.72 12.79
N ILE A 167 4.73 -2.10 12.56
CA ILE A 167 5.30 -3.27 13.21
C ILE A 167 6.49 -2.84 14.07
N GLY A 168 6.42 -3.20 15.35
CA GLY A 168 7.46 -2.90 16.34
C GLY A 168 8.69 -3.78 16.18
N SER A 169 9.79 -3.45 16.85
CA SER A 169 11.17 -3.97 16.67
C SER A 169 11.43 -5.48 16.87
N GLY A 170 10.41 -6.36 16.87
CA GLY A 170 10.60 -7.80 17.07
C GLY A 170 10.71 -8.58 15.76
N LYS A 171 11.92 -9.05 15.41
CA LYS A 171 12.28 -9.92 14.25
C LYS A 171 11.17 -10.11 13.21
N LEU A 172 11.08 -9.08 12.37
CA LEU A 172 10.15 -8.97 11.27
C LEU A 172 10.75 -9.51 9.98
N PHE A 173 9.90 -9.77 8.98
CA PHE A 173 10.32 -10.05 7.61
C PHE A 173 11.53 -9.19 7.23
N THR A 174 12.66 -9.82 6.92
CA THR A 174 13.92 -9.14 6.57
C THR A 174 14.41 -9.58 5.22
N ILE A 175 15.09 -8.66 4.55
CA ILE A 175 15.77 -8.88 3.28
C ILE A 175 17.23 -8.50 3.47
N ASP A 176 18.11 -9.29 2.88
CA ASP A 176 19.54 -9.05 2.83
C ASP A 176 20.05 -9.16 1.39
N GLU A 177 21.36 -8.98 1.23
CA GLU A 177 22.05 -9.00 -0.06
C GLU A 177 21.95 -10.33 -0.83
N ASN A 178 21.60 -11.43 -0.16
CA ASN A 178 21.45 -12.74 -0.80
C ASN A 178 20.06 -12.94 -1.43
N ALA A 179 19.18 -11.94 -1.33
CA ALA A 179 17.88 -12.01 -1.98
C ALA A 179 18.03 -12.09 -3.51
N GLU A 180 17.39 -13.09 -4.11
CA GLU A 180 17.45 -13.29 -5.55
C GLU A 180 16.58 -12.25 -6.24
N LEU A 181 17.21 -11.42 -7.08
CA LEU A 181 16.51 -10.47 -7.94
C LEU A 181 16.24 -11.10 -9.31
N SER A 182 15.06 -10.84 -9.86
CA SER A 182 14.75 -11.20 -11.25
C SER A 182 13.91 -10.12 -11.91
N THR A 183 14.20 -9.85 -13.18
CA THR A 183 13.45 -8.86 -13.97
C THR A 183 12.51 -9.60 -14.92
N ARG A 184 11.21 -9.31 -14.84
CA ARG A 184 10.19 -9.89 -15.73
C ARG A 184 9.22 -8.80 -16.17
N LYS A 185 9.01 -8.66 -17.48
CA LYS A 185 8.06 -7.68 -18.06
C LYS A 185 8.27 -6.25 -17.54
N GLY A 186 9.53 -5.82 -17.40
CA GLY A 186 9.88 -4.48 -16.91
C GLY A 186 9.67 -4.26 -15.40
N LYS A 187 9.36 -5.32 -14.65
CA LYS A 187 9.22 -5.29 -13.19
C LYS A 187 10.35 -6.05 -12.54
N ILE A 188 10.80 -5.55 -11.39
CA ILE A 188 11.83 -6.18 -10.58
C ILE A 188 11.15 -6.95 -9.46
N TYR A 189 11.47 -8.23 -9.38
CA TYR A 189 11.00 -9.14 -8.35
C TYR A 189 12.14 -9.53 -7.43
N LEU A 190 11.82 -9.62 -6.15
CA LEU A 190 12.68 -10.09 -5.10
C LEU A 190 12.11 -11.40 -4.55
N THR A 191 12.93 -12.44 -4.53
CA THR A 191 12.54 -13.75 -3.97
C THR A 191 13.23 -13.95 -2.63
N THR A 192 12.43 -14.14 -1.58
CA THR A 192 12.95 -14.54 -0.26
C THR A 192 12.64 -16.01 0.00
N LYS A 193 13.64 -16.76 0.46
CA LYS A 193 13.47 -18.15 0.90
C LYS A 193 13.35 -18.13 2.42
N SER A 194 12.18 -18.48 2.94
CA SER A 194 11.96 -18.62 4.38
C SER A 194 11.81 -20.10 4.76
N PRO A 195 12.60 -20.61 5.73
CA PRO A 195 12.42 -21.96 6.24
C PRO A 195 11.13 -22.04 7.06
N LYS A 196 10.21 -22.93 6.71
CA LYS A 196 9.06 -23.25 7.58
C LYS A 196 9.45 -24.28 8.64
N PRO A 197 8.72 -24.35 9.78
CA PRO A 197 8.96 -25.34 10.84
C PRO A 197 8.94 -26.80 10.37
N ILE A 198 8.29 -27.07 9.23
CA ILE A 198 8.09 -28.41 8.66
C ILE A 198 9.17 -28.73 7.58
N GLY A 199 10.26 -27.96 7.49
CA GLY A 199 11.33 -28.16 6.51
C GLY A 199 11.01 -27.72 5.07
N ILE A 200 9.79 -27.26 4.80
CA ILE A 200 9.40 -26.74 3.49
C ILE A 200 9.94 -25.32 3.33
N ILE A 201 10.82 -25.12 2.35
CA ILE A 201 11.25 -23.78 1.93
C ILE A 201 10.12 -23.18 1.09
N LYS A 202 9.47 -22.13 1.59
CA LYS A 202 8.55 -21.33 0.77
C LYS A 202 9.34 -20.15 0.21
N ALA A 203 9.42 -20.09 -1.11
CA ALA A 203 9.85 -18.90 -1.81
C ALA A 203 8.65 -17.95 -1.92
N ASP A 204 8.75 -16.80 -1.25
CA ASP A 204 7.80 -15.71 -1.45
C ASP A 204 8.44 -14.70 -2.42
N GLU A 205 7.71 -14.35 -3.47
CA GLU A 205 8.11 -13.40 -4.51
C GLU A 205 7.40 -12.06 -4.26
N PHE A 206 8.17 -10.97 -4.36
CA PHE A 206 7.72 -9.60 -4.10
C PHE A 206 8.10 -8.69 -5.25
N GLU A 207 7.18 -7.89 -5.76
CA GLU A 207 7.49 -6.83 -6.72
C GLU A 207 8.08 -5.62 -5.97
N ILE A 208 9.18 -5.06 -6.45
CA ILE A 208 9.75 -3.83 -5.90
C ILE A 208 9.06 -2.64 -6.57
N ILE A 209 8.30 -1.89 -5.77
CA ILE A 209 7.46 -0.78 -6.26
C ILE A 209 7.95 0.59 -5.81
N GLY A 210 8.95 0.66 -4.94
CA GLY A 210 9.55 1.93 -4.53
C GLY A 210 10.87 1.75 -3.82
N ILE A 211 11.83 2.65 -4.04
CA ILE A 211 13.14 2.61 -3.38
C ILE A 211 13.65 4.01 -3.00
N ASN A 212 14.47 4.08 -1.95
CA ASN A 212 15.42 5.16 -1.70
C ASN A 212 16.60 4.61 -0.89
N GLU A 213 17.54 5.47 -0.51
CA GLU A 213 18.76 5.06 0.23
C GLU A 213 18.48 4.29 1.53
N ASN A 214 17.33 4.55 2.16
CA ASN A 214 17.00 4.06 3.49
C ASN A 214 15.80 3.11 3.50
N HIS A 215 15.05 2.99 2.41
CA HIS A 215 13.79 2.26 2.37
C HIS A 215 13.58 1.54 1.05
N ILE A 216 12.93 0.38 1.15
CA ILE A 216 12.44 -0.40 0.01
C ILE A 216 10.97 -0.70 0.24
N LEU A 217 10.16 -0.46 -0.76
CA LEU A 217 8.73 -0.77 -0.76
C LEU A 217 8.47 -1.96 -1.67
N LEU A 218 7.91 -3.00 -1.08
CA LEU A 218 7.64 -4.27 -1.74
C LEU A 218 6.15 -4.49 -1.85
N SER A 219 5.68 -5.07 -2.94
CA SER A 219 4.29 -5.45 -3.16
C SER A 219 4.18 -6.95 -3.34
N GLN A 220 3.13 -7.54 -2.76
CA GLN A 220 2.80 -8.95 -2.89
C GLN A 220 1.31 -9.11 -3.17
N GLU A 221 1.00 -9.94 -4.15
CA GLU A 221 -0.35 -10.44 -4.36
C GLU A 221 -0.62 -11.63 -3.44
N LEU A 222 -1.57 -11.47 -2.52
CA LEU A 222 -1.95 -12.51 -1.56
C LEU A 222 -3.07 -13.39 -2.08
N VAL A 223 -3.99 -12.80 -2.84
CA VAL A 223 -5.08 -13.50 -3.52
C VAL A 223 -5.24 -12.84 -4.88
N PRO A 224 -5.18 -13.62 -5.98
CA PRO A 224 -5.30 -13.10 -7.34
C PRO A 224 -6.45 -12.12 -7.50
N ASP A 225 -6.15 -10.92 -7.96
CA ASP A 225 -7.09 -9.83 -8.29
C ASP A 225 -8.03 -9.40 -7.15
N LYS A 226 -7.64 -9.69 -5.89
CA LYS A 226 -8.52 -9.48 -4.73
C LYS A 226 -7.83 -8.87 -3.52
N LYS A 227 -6.60 -9.29 -3.22
CA LYS A 227 -5.87 -8.86 -2.02
C LYS A 227 -4.41 -8.64 -2.34
N TYR A 228 -3.95 -7.43 -2.05
CA TYR A 228 -2.56 -7.04 -2.20
C TYR A 228 -2.02 -6.53 -0.88
N ARG A 229 -0.71 -6.63 -0.70
CA ARG A 229 -0.01 -6.11 0.47
C ARG A 229 1.28 -5.44 0.05
N ALA A 230 1.47 -4.21 0.51
CA ALA A 230 2.73 -3.51 0.45
C ALA A 230 3.46 -3.59 1.80
N PHE A 231 4.79 -3.73 1.76
CA PHE A 231 5.69 -3.79 2.90
C PHE A 231 6.73 -2.68 2.77
N LEU A 232 6.73 -1.74 3.72
CA LEU A 232 7.75 -0.71 3.83
C LEU A 232 8.89 -1.24 4.68
N MET A 233 9.99 -1.53 4.02
CA MET A 233 11.22 -2.02 4.61
C MET A 233 12.14 -0.83 4.86
N LYS A 234 12.72 -0.74 6.06
CA LYS A 234 13.72 0.27 6.43
C LYS A 234 15.08 -0.40 6.56
N LYS A 235 16.12 0.29 6.11
CA LYS A 235 17.51 -0.09 6.31
C LYS A 235 17.81 -0.26 7.80
N ASP A 236 18.35 -1.42 8.16
CA ASP A 236 18.76 -1.76 9.50
C ASP A 236 20.03 -0.97 9.84
N ALA A 237 20.01 -0.26 10.97
CA ALA A 237 21.16 0.46 11.47
C ALA A 237 22.01 -0.54 12.27
N LYS A 238 22.88 -1.27 11.58
CA LYS A 238 23.94 -2.03 12.24
C LYS A 238 25.03 -1.08 12.73
#